data_AF-A0AA36NG16-F1
#
_entry.id   AF-A0AA36NG16-F1
#
_cell.length_a   1.000
_cell.length_b   1.000
_cell.length_c   1.000
_cell.angle_alpha   90.00
_cell.angle_beta   90.00
_cell.angle_gamma   90.00
#
_symmetry.space_group_name_H-M   'P 1'
#
loop_
_entity.id
_entity.type
_entity.pdbx_description
1 polymer ?
#
loop_
_entity_poly.entity_id
_entity_poly.type
_entity_poly.pdbx_seq_one_letter_code
_entity_poly.pdbx_strand_id
1 'polypeptide(L)'
;MSSKPMDLVCFLYMQEHLARVSRVIKSPGGNALLVGVGGSGRQSCTRLACYMADFSVFQIEITKGYDMVAFREDMKKMLTKAGGSEEHTVFLFSDTQIKDEGFVEDVNNLLNTGEIPNLFPAEELAG
;
A
#
# COMPACT_ATOMS: atom_id res chain seq x y z
N MET A 1 1.77 11.95 7.54
CA MET A 1 1.17 10.85 8.32
C MET A 1 -0.13 11.33 8.96
N SER A 2 -1.15 10.47 9.05
CA SER A 2 -2.42 10.85 9.70
C SER A 2 -2.21 11.13 11.18
N SER A 3 -2.69 12.28 11.67
CA SER A 3 -2.65 12.66 13.09
C SER A 3 -3.83 12.09 13.88
N LYS A 4 -4.72 11.33 13.24
CA LYS A 4 -5.91 10.77 13.88
C LYS A 4 -5.50 9.67 14.88
N PRO A 5 -5.88 9.77 16.16
CA PRO A 5 -5.62 8.73 17.15
C PRO A 5 -6.18 7.37 16.71
N MET A 6 -5.42 6.30 16.98
CA MET A 6 -5.89 4.92 16.81
C MET A 6 -6.23 4.34 18.18
N ASP A 7 -7.52 4.08 18.42
CA ASP A 7 -7.99 3.44 19.64
C ASP A 7 -7.73 1.92 19.57
N LEU A 8 -6.53 1.51 19.97
CA LEU A 8 -6.08 0.12 19.93
C LEU A 8 -5.90 -0.45 21.34
N VAL A 9 -6.46 -1.62 21.58
CA VAL A 9 -6.17 -2.43 22.77
C VAL A 9 -5.09 -3.45 22.42
N CYS A 10 -3.98 -3.45 23.16
CA CYS A 10 -2.90 -4.40 22.94
C CYS A 10 -3.18 -5.73 23.65
N PHE A 11 -3.25 -6.81 22.87
CA PHE A 11 -3.37 -8.19 23.36
C PHE A 11 -2.43 -9.11 22.55
N LEU A 12 -2.17 -10.31 23.06
CA LEU A 12 -1.13 -11.20 22.52
C LEU A 12 -1.29 -11.44 21.00
N TYR A 13 -2.50 -11.77 20.55
CA TYR A 13 -2.75 -12.03 19.14
C TYR A 13 -2.49 -10.80 18.25
N MET A 14 -2.80 -9.58 18.72
CA MET A 14 -2.44 -8.35 18.01
C MET A 14 -0.91 -8.20 17.90
N GLN A 15 -0.18 -8.45 18.99
CA GLN A 15 1.28 -8.33 19.03
C GLN A 15 1.95 -9.31 18.05
N GLU A 16 1.46 -10.56 18.00
CA GLU A 16 1.94 -11.56 17.04
C GLU A 16 1.70 -11.12 15.59
N HIS A 17 0.54 -10.54 15.31
CA HIS A 17 0.21 -10.02 13.97
C HIS A 17 1.08 -8.83 13.59
N LEU A 18 1.25 -7.90 14.51
CA LEU A 18 2.12 -6.74 14.34
C LEU A 18 3.57 -7.18 14.07
N ALA A 19 4.09 -8.16 14.81
CA ALA A 19 5.43 -8.70 14.61
C ALA A 19 5.60 -9.33 13.22
N ARG A 20 4.61 -10.10 12.75
CA ARG A 20 4.62 -10.70 11.40
C ARG A 20 4.62 -9.62 10.31
N VAL A 21 3.73 -8.64 10.41
CA VAL A 21 3.65 -7.54 9.44
C VAL A 21 4.94 -6.71 9.45
N SER A 22 5.44 -6.36 10.64
CA SER A 22 6.70 -5.60 10.78
C SER A 22 7.88 -6.33 10.16
N ARG A 23 7.95 -7.66 10.28
CA ARG A 23 9.01 -8.46 9.66
C ARG A 23 8.93 -8.42 8.14
N VAL A 24 7.72 -8.54 7.57
CA VAL A 24 7.54 -8.50 6.11
C VAL A 24 7.92 -7.13 5.55
N ILE A 25 7.39 -6.03 6.10
CA ILE A 25 7.65 -4.69 5.54
C ILE A 25 9.13 -4.28 5.60
N LYS A 26 9.88 -4.78 6.60
CA LYS A 26 11.33 -4.50 6.72
C LYS A 26 12.19 -5.37 5.81
N SER A 27 11.61 -6.36 5.15
CA SER A 27 12.32 -7.20 4.19
C SER A 27 12.36 -6.47 2.85
N PRO A 28 13.51 -6.42 2.15
CA PRO A 28 13.60 -5.81 0.82
C PRO A 28 12.57 -6.41 -0.14
N GLY A 29 11.73 -5.58 -0.76
CA GLY A 29 10.64 -6.03 -1.65
C GLY A 29 9.56 -6.86 -0.96
N GLY A 30 9.43 -6.76 0.37
CA GLY A 30 8.49 -7.56 1.15
C GLY A 30 7.02 -7.18 0.92
N ASN A 31 6.21 -8.15 0.49
CA ASN A 31 4.77 -8.01 0.27
C ASN A 31 3.99 -9.00 1.14
N ALA A 32 2.80 -8.62 1.61
CA ALA A 32 1.92 -9.49 2.39
C ALA A 32 0.46 -9.38 1.96
N LEU A 33 -0.19 -10.54 1.81
CA LEU A 33 -1.64 -10.65 1.72
C LEU A 33 -2.22 -10.87 3.12
N LEU A 34 -3.02 -9.92 3.61
CA LEU A 34 -3.59 -9.96 4.95
C LEU A 34 -5.00 -10.53 4.92
N VAL A 35 -5.12 -11.84 5.16
CA VAL A 35 -6.42 -12.54 5.16
C VAL A 35 -7.03 -12.52 6.56
N GLY A 36 -8.31 -12.16 6.66
CA GLY A 36 -9.07 -12.19 7.91
C GLY A 36 -10.45 -11.57 7.77
N VAL A 37 -11.28 -11.72 8.79
CA VAL A 37 -12.60 -11.09 8.85
C VAL A 37 -12.48 -9.57 9.02
N GLY A 38 -13.46 -8.83 8.49
CA GLY A 38 -13.57 -7.38 8.68
C GLY A 38 -13.53 -7.00 10.16
N GLY A 39 -12.83 -5.92 10.49
CA GLY A 39 -12.67 -5.46 11.89
C GLY A 39 -11.59 -6.19 12.70
N SER A 40 -10.89 -7.19 12.13
CA SER A 40 -9.80 -7.91 12.83
C SER A 40 -8.51 -7.11 13.07
N GLY A 41 -8.49 -5.81 12.74
CA GLY A 41 -7.37 -4.91 13.04
C GLY A 41 -6.15 -5.01 12.12
N ARG A 42 -6.23 -5.74 11.00
CA ARG A 42 -5.11 -5.92 10.04
C ARG A 42 -4.56 -4.60 9.52
N GLN A 43 -5.44 -3.72 9.04
CA GLN A 43 -5.08 -2.40 8.54
C GLN A 43 -4.42 -1.54 9.63
N SER A 44 -4.96 -1.58 10.86
CA SER A 44 -4.40 -0.86 12.00
C SER A 44 -3.02 -1.40 12.40
N CYS A 45 -2.83 -2.72 12.40
CA CYS A 45 -1.53 -3.35 12.64
C CYS A 45 -0.51 -2.95 11.58
N THR A 46 -0.90 -2.92 10.30
CA THR A 46 -0.01 -2.47 9.22
C THR A 46 0.37 -1.00 9.37
N ARG A 47 -0.59 -0.13 9.67
CA ARG A 47 -0.33 1.30 9.91
C ARG A 47 0.59 1.52 11.10
N LEU A 48 0.39 0.77 12.19
CA LEU A 48 1.27 0.80 13.36
C LEU A 48 2.67 0.29 13.03
N ALA A 49 2.79 -0.82 12.28
CA ALA A 49 4.08 -1.35 11.84
C ALA A 49 4.85 -0.35 10.96
N CYS A 50 4.17 0.32 10.03
CA CYS A 50 4.76 1.36 9.19
C CYS A 50 5.23 2.55 10.02
N TYR A 51 4.40 3.01 10.96
CA TYR A 51 4.76 4.08 11.89
C TYR A 51 6.00 3.75 12.71
N MET A 52 6.10 2.52 13.26
CA MET A 52 7.27 2.04 14.00
C MET A 52 8.55 1.91 13.14
N ALA A 53 8.42 1.87 11.81
CA ALA A 53 9.52 1.74 10.88
C ALA A 53 9.85 3.05 10.15
N ASP A 54 9.17 4.16 10.48
CA ASP A 54 9.23 5.44 9.75
C ASP A 54 8.86 5.30 8.26
N PHE A 55 7.99 4.35 7.93
CA PHE A 55 7.52 4.12 6.58
C PHE A 55 6.22 4.88 6.31
N SER A 56 6.14 5.43 5.12
CA SER A 56 4.95 6.13 4.66
C SER A 56 3.90 5.14 4.17
N VAL A 57 2.63 5.38 4.51
CA VAL A 57 1.52 4.55 4.02
C VAL A 57 0.82 5.29 2.90
N PHE A 58 0.78 4.68 1.72
CA PHE A 58 -0.03 5.14 0.59
C PHE A 58 -1.28 4.28 0.50
N GLN A 59 -2.46 4.89 0.53
CA GLN A 59 -3.74 4.21 0.37
C GLN A 59 -4.62 5.06 -0.54
N ILE A 60 -5.19 4.46 -1.59
CA ILE A 60 -6.09 5.15 -2.51
C ILE A 60 -7.42 5.49 -1.85
N GLU A 61 -8.07 6.56 -2.30
CA GLU A 61 -9.39 6.95 -1.80
C GLU A 61 -10.41 6.84 -2.92
N ILE A 62 -11.31 5.86 -2.78
CA ILE A 62 -12.32 5.58 -3.80
C ILE A 62 -13.44 6.61 -3.73
N THR A 63 -13.58 7.41 -4.79
CA THR A 63 -14.69 8.34 -5.00
C THR A 63 -15.69 7.78 -6.02
N LYS A 64 -16.87 8.42 -6.17
CA LYS A 64 -17.93 7.94 -7.09
C LYS A 64 -17.44 7.80 -8.55
N GLY A 65 -16.55 8.68 -8.99
CA GLY A 65 -15.96 8.68 -10.35
C GLY A 65 -14.57 8.03 -10.43
N TYR A 66 -14.12 7.33 -9.40
CA TYR A 66 -12.81 6.68 -9.41
C TYR A 66 -12.80 5.51 -10.40
N ASP A 67 -12.00 5.64 -11.46
CA ASP A 67 -11.85 4.70 -12.57
C ASP A 67 -10.38 4.27 -12.73
N MET A 68 -10.08 3.54 -13.81
CA MET A 68 -8.73 3.05 -14.12
C MET A 68 -7.73 4.17 -14.38
N VAL A 69 -8.17 5.30 -14.94
CA VAL A 69 -7.31 6.45 -15.18
C VAL A 69 -6.90 7.08 -13.85
N ALA A 70 -7.87 7.32 -12.95
CA ALA A 70 -7.61 7.82 -11.61
C ALA A 70 -6.70 6.88 -10.81
N PHE A 71 -6.90 5.56 -10.94
CA PHE A 71 -6.05 4.56 -10.31
C PHE A 71 -4.59 4.66 -10.77
N ARG A 72 -4.37 4.70 -12.08
CA ARG A 72 -3.01 4.81 -12.64
C ARG A 72 -2.33 6.12 -12.25
N GLU A 73 -3.07 7.22 -12.16
CA GLU A 73 -2.52 8.48 -11.64
C GLU A 73 -2.09 8.38 -10.17
N ASP A 74 -2.83 7.65 -9.33
CA ASP A 74 -2.39 7.37 -7.96
C ASP A 74 -1.19 6.41 -7.88
N MET A 75 -1.13 5.42 -8.78
CA MET A 75 0.04 4.53 -8.91
C MET A 75 1.30 5.30 -9.33
N LYS A 76 1.18 6.26 -10.26
CA LYS A 76 2.28 7.16 -10.62
C LYS A 76 2.79 7.91 -9.39
N LYS A 77 1.91 8.59 -8.65
CA LYS A 77 2.28 9.35 -7.43
C LYS A 77 2.97 8.45 -6.42
N MET A 78 2.46 7.25 -6.19
CA MET A 78 3.04 6.28 -5.27
C MET A 78 4.45 5.86 -5.72
N LEU A 79 4.65 5.54 -7.00
CA LEU A 79 5.95 5.12 -7.53
C LEU A 79 6.96 6.27 -7.56
N THR A 80 6.55 7.48 -7.93
CA THR A 80 7.41 8.67 -7.84
C THR A 80 7.84 8.94 -6.41
N LYS A 81 6.94 8.74 -5.44
CA LYS A 81 7.25 8.89 -4.02
C LYS A 81 8.25 7.83 -3.54
N ALA A 82 8.02 6.57 -3.90
CA ALA A 82 8.85 5.45 -3.46
C ALA A 82 10.23 5.42 -4.14
N GLY A 83 10.27 5.62 -5.46
CA GLY A 83 11.49 5.50 -6.28
C GLY A 83 12.17 6.84 -6.56
N GLY A 84 11.42 7.91 -6.81
CA GLY A 84 11.98 9.21 -7.17
C GLY A 84 12.41 10.07 -5.98
N SER A 85 11.68 9.99 -4.86
CA SER A 85 12.02 10.73 -3.62
C SER A 85 12.72 9.87 -2.56
N GLU A 86 13.05 8.62 -2.88
CA GLU A 86 13.67 7.63 -1.98
C GLU A 86 12.93 7.43 -0.63
N GLU A 87 11.61 7.69 -0.58
CA GLU A 87 10.83 7.52 0.65
C GLU A 87 10.32 6.09 0.78
N HIS A 88 10.72 5.39 1.86
CA HIS A 88 10.17 4.07 2.18
C HIS A 88 8.65 4.11 2.27
N THR A 89 7.99 3.44 1.33
CA THR A 89 6.54 3.55 1.13
C THR A 89 5.90 2.18 1.08
N VAL A 90 4.81 2.01 1.83
CA VAL A 90 3.95 0.83 1.84
C VAL A 90 2.64 1.17 1.17
N PHE A 91 2.33 0.44 0.09
CA PHE A 91 1.01 0.48 -0.53
C PHE A 91 0.03 -0.38 0.27
N LEU A 92 -1.05 0.22 0.77
CA LEU A 92 -2.09 -0.45 1.54
C LEU A 92 -3.37 -0.50 0.74
N PHE A 93 -3.71 -1.69 0.26
CA PHE A 93 -4.82 -1.95 -0.66
C PHE A 93 -5.77 -3.01 -0.10
N SER A 94 -7.07 -2.69 -0.07
CA SER A 94 -8.16 -3.55 0.40
C SER A 94 -9.05 -3.95 -0.76
N ASP A 95 -9.64 -5.13 -0.64
CA ASP A 95 -10.75 -5.64 -1.46
C ASP A 95 -11.87 -4.61 -1.68
N THR A 96 -12.24 -3.85 -0.65
CA THR A 96 -13.24 -2.77 -0.74
C THR A 96 -12.88 -1.65 -1.71
N GLN A 97 -11.61 -1.57 -2.11
CA GLN A 97 -11.10 -0.57 -3.05
C GLN A 97 -11.02 -1.10 -4.49
N ILE A 98 -11.27 -2.39 -4.72
CA ILE A 98 -11.26 -3.01 -6.05
C ILE A 98 -12.59 -2.70 -6.75
N LYS A 99 -12.55 -1.74 -7.68
CA LYS A 99 -13.70 -1.37 -8.52
C LYS A 99 -13.67 -2.01 -9.90
N ASP A 100 -12.47 -2.29 -10.39
CA ASP A 100 -12.20 -2.84 -11.72
C ASP A 100 -11.11 -3.91 -11.58
N GLU A 101 -11.25 -5.01 -12.32
CA GLU A 101 -10.29 -6.12 -12.29
C GLU A 101 -8.89 -5.67 -12.74
N GLY A 102 -8.81 -4.65 -13.61
CA GLY A 102 -7.55 -4.06 -14.05
C GLY A 102 -6.70 -3.49 -12.91
N PHE A 103 -7.29 -3.12 -11.76
CA PHE A 103 -6.52 -2.64 -10.61
C PHE A 103 -5.63 -3.76 -10.07
N VAL A 104 -6.17 -4.98 -10.00
CA VAL A 104 -5.46 -6.16 -9.51
C VAL A 104 -4.42 -6.62 -10.53
N GLU A 105 -4.69 -6.47 -11.82
CA GLU A 105 -3.71 -6.73 -12.87
C GLU A 105 -2.49 -5.80 -12.76
N ASP A 106 -2.71 -4.49 -12.61
CA ASP A 106 -1.63 -3.52 -12.42
C ASP A 106 -0.83 -3.78 -11.12
N VAL A 107 -1.51 -4.14 -10.01
CA VAL A 107 -0.84 -4.56 -8.77
C VAL A 107 -0.01 -5.83 -9.00
N ASN A 108 -0.53 -6.81 -9.75
CA ASN A 108 0.20 -8.02 -10.06
C ASN A 108 1.43 -7.75 -10.94
N ASN A 109 1.35 -6.83 -11.90
CA ASN A 109 2.51 -6.39 -12.67
C ASN A 109 3.57 -5.80 -11.73
N LEU A 110 3.19 -4.88 -10.85
CA LEU A 110 4.10 -4.28 -9.86
C LEU A 110 4.78 -5.34 -8.97
N LEU A 111 4.05 -6.36 -8.53
CA LEU A 111 4.60 -7.44 -7.70
C LEU A 111 5.59 -8.35 -8.45
N ASN A 112 5.38 -8.57 -9.74
CA ASN A 112 6.22 -9.49 -10.53
C ASN A 112 7.43 -8.81 -11.17
N THR A 113 7.25 -7.60 -11.70
CA THR A 113 8.28 -6.90 -12.50
C THR A 113 8.79 -5.63 -11.83
N GLY A 114 8.10 -5.13 -10.81
CA GLY A 114 8.41 -3.82 -10.21
C GLY A 114 7.89 -2.63 -11.02
N GLU A 115 7.14 -2.87 -12.10
CA GLU A 115 6.60 -1.82 -12.97
C GLU A 115 5.16 -2.10 -13.42
N ILE A 116 4.46 -1.04 -13.81
CA ILE A 116 3.17 -1.13 -14.52
C ILE A 116 3.42 -0.72 -15.97
N PRO A 117 3.14 -1.59 -16.96
CA PRO A 117 3.38 -1.27 -18.37
C PRO A 117 2.64 -0.02 -18.83
N ASN A 118 3.33 0.82 -19.61
CA ASN A 118 2.78 2.06 -20.18
C ASN A 118 2.21 3.04 -19.13
N LEU A 119 2.69 2.98 -17.88
CA LEU A 119 2.24 3.88 -16.83
C LEU A 119 2.75 5.30 -17.07
N PHE A 120 4.05 5.46 -17.32
CA PHE A 120 4.69 6.74 -17.61
C PHE A 120 4.88 6.93 -19.13
N PRO A 121 4.51 8.09 -19.69
CA PRO A 121 4.90 8.43 -21.06
C PRO A 121 6.42 8.57 -21.17
N ALA A 122 6.96 8.34 -22.37
CA ALA A 122 8.41 8.35 -22.63
C ALA A 122 9.10 9.66 -22.20
N GLU A 123 8.38 10.78 -22.28
CA GLU A 123 8.84 12.12 -21.88
C GLU A 123 9.03 12.24 -20.36
N GLU A 124 8.19 11.58 -19.55
CA GLU A 124 8.30 11.58 -18.08
C GLU A 124 9.42 10.65 -17.58
N LEU A 125 9.84 9.67 -18.38
CA LEU A 125 10.94 8.75 -18.06
C LEU A 125 12.33 9.32 -18.38
N ALA A 126 12.41 10.40 -19.17
CA ALA A 126 13.66 10.97 -19.65
C ALA A 126 14.24 12.07 -18.73
N GLY A 127 13.54 12.41 -17.64
CA GLY A 127 13.99 13.36 -16.60
C GLY A 127 14.58 12.66 -15.39
#